data_AF-A0A3M0BNY7-F1
#
_entry.id   AF-A0A3M0BNY7-F1
#
_cell.length_a   1.000
_cell.length_b   1.000
_cell.length_c   1.000
_cell.angle_alpha   90.00
_cell.angle_beta   90.00
_cell.angle_gamma   90.00
#
_symmetry.space_group_name_H-M   'P 1'
#
loop_
_entity.id
_entity.type
_entity.pdbx_description
1 polymer ?
#
loop_
_entity_poly.entity_id
_entity_poly.type
_entity_poly.pdbx_seq_one_letter_code
_entity_poly.pdbx_strand_id
1 'polypeptide(L)'
;MRYFLSFIPPSKANRVKIKNKRYIIPKDVSLKINRAIWELQKQQEKINKTFLVPVEVDITFILPNKRRRDLDNIMKTVGDCMVYAKILKDDNLIYKQKLEKIIIPNKEGIIIDIKKYKQNIKKINSFIESLNEFKEDIHNV
;
A
#
# COMPACT_ATOMS: atom_id res chain seq x y z
N MET A 1 9.60 -9.95 -5.35
CA MET A 1 10.21 -8.85 -6.13
C MET A 1 10.26 -7.65 -5.23
N ARG A 2 11.36 -6.88 -5.27
CA ARG A 2 11.58 -5.79 -4.32
C ARG A 2 11.72 -4.47 -5.06
N TYR A 3 11.03 -3.45 -4.55
CA TYR A 3 11.10 -2.07 -5.00
C TYR A 3 11.44 -1.14 -3.84
N PHE A 4 11.97 0.02 -4.17
CA PHE A 4 12.39 1.03 -3.21
C PHE A 4 11.81 2.40 -3.56
N LEU A 5 11.48 3.18 -2.55
CA LEU A 5 11.27 4.62 -2.67
C LEU A 5 12.27 5.32 -1.75
N SER A 6 12.92 6.36 -2.28
CA SER A 6 13.95 7.12 -1.55
C SER A 6 13.37 8.03 -0.45
N PHE A 7 12.05 8.17 -0.40
CA PHE A 7 11.33 9.02 0.55
C PHE A 7 9.94 8.44 0.82
N ILE A 8 9.22 9.04 1.77
CA ILE A 8 7.84 8.66 2.09
C ILE A 8 6.89 9.59 1.33
N PRO A 9 6.10 9.09 0.35
CA PRO A 9 5.15 9.93 -0.37
C PRO A 9 4.08 10.48 0.56
N PRO A 10 3.59 11.69 0.30
CA PRO A 10 2.55 12.31 1.11
C PRO A 10 1.23 11.54 0.98
N SER A 11 0.47 11.45 2.09
CA SER A 11 -0.91 10.96 2.04
C SER A 11 -1.79 11.89 1.22
N LYS A 12 -2.55 11.34 0.26
CA LYS A 12 -3.59 12.10 -0.47
C LYS A 12 -4.72 12.59 0.44
N ALA A 13 -5.26 11.73 1.31
CA ALA A 13 -6.51 11.95 2.06
C ALA A 13 -6.57 13.29 2.81
N ASN A 14 -5.50 13.65 3.54
CA ASN A 14 -5.50 14.83 4.42
C ASN A 14 -5.13 16.15 3.71
N ARG A 15 -4.83 16.12 2.40
CA ARG A 15 -4.33 17.31 1.66
C ARG A 15 -5.19 17.71 0.47
N VAL A 16 -6.18 16.89 0.12
CA VAL A 16 -7.08 17.18 -0.99
C VAL A 16 -8.03 18.31 -0.59
N LYS A 17 -8.16 19.32 -1.44
CA LYS A 17 -9.15 20.39 -1.28
C LYS A 17 -10.35 20.11 -2.17
N ILE A 18 -11.56 20.34 -1.68
CA ILE A 18 -12.77 20.26 -2.50
C ILE A 18 -13.05 21.64 -3.07
N LYS A 19 -13.12 21.75 -4.40
CA LYS A 19 -13.57 22.96 -5.10
C LYS A 19 -14.53 22.55 -6.20
N ASN A 20 -15.72 23.17 -6.25
CA ASN A 20 -16.77 22.86 -7.23
C ASN A 20 -17.08 21.35 -7.33
N LYS A 21 -17.23 20.67 -6.19
CA LYS A 21 -17.46 19.21 -6.10
C LYS A 21 -16.35 18.34 -6.72
N ARG A 22 -15.19 18.92 -7.05
CA ARG A 22 -14.01 18.19 -7.53
C ARG A 22 -12.92 18.18 -6.47
N TYR A 23 -12.24 17.05 -6.37
CA TYR A 23 -11.06 16.87 -5.54
C TYR A 23 -9.85 17.48 -6.25
N ILE A 24 -9.23 18.48 -5.64
CA ILE A 24 -8.02 19.13 -6.11
C ILE A 24 -6.85 18.68 -5.24
N ILE A 25 -5.89 18.00 -5.87
CA ILE A 25 -4.62 17.62 -5.25
C ILE A 25 -3.67 18.83 -5.37
N PRO A 26 -3.09 19.31 -4.25
CA PRO A 26 -2.09 20.38 -4.30
C PRO A 26 -0.88 20.03 -5.18
N LYS A 27 -0.28 21.05 -5.82
CA LYS A 27 0.83 20.87 -6.76
C LYS A 27 2.04 20.18 -6.11
N ASP A 28 2.39 20.56 -4.88
CA ASP A 28 3.51 19.97 -4.12
C ASP A 28 3.30 18.47 -3.86
N VAL A 29 2.05 18.07 -3.55
CA VAL A 29 1.66 16.68 -3.32
C VAL A 29 1.75 15.89 -4.62
N SER A 30 1.21 16.46 -5.71
CA SER A 30 1.25 15.85 -7.04
C SER A 30 2.68 15.62 -7.53
N LEU A 31 3.58 16.61 -7.37
CA LEU A 31 4.99 16.47 -7.74
C LEU A 31 5.69 15.33 -6.98
N LYS A 32 5.41 15.18 -5.68
CA LYS A 32 5.96 14.07 -4.89
C LYS A 32 5.40 12.72 -5.33
N ILE A 33 4.11 12.63 -5.65
CA ILE A 33 3.51 11.40 -6.18
C ILE A 33 4.15 11.04 -7.53
N ASN A 34 4.29 12.00 -8.44
CA ASN A 34 4.92 11.77 -9.74
C ASN A 34 6.38 11.33 -9.59
N ARG A 35 7.12 11.89 -8.61
CA ARG A 35 8.47 11.42 -8.28
C ARG A 35 8.45 9.96 -7.82
N ALA A 36 7.52 9.57 -6.95
CA ALA A 36 7.41 8.18 -6.49
C ALA A 36 7.08 7.23 -7.66
N ILE A 37 6.16 7.61 -8.54
CA ILE A 37 5.85 6.85 -9.77
C ILE A 37 7.11 6.70 -10.63
N TRP A 38 7.85 7.78 -10.86
CA TRP A 38 9.08 7.74 -11.64
C TRP A 38 10.15 6.83 -11.03
N GLU A 39 10.37 6.89 -9.71
CA GLU A 39 11.33 6.01 -9.01
C GLU A 39 10.96 4.53 -9.17
N LEU A 40 9.66 4.21 -9.11
CA LEU A 40 9.16 2.85 -9.34
C LEU A 40 9.27 2.44 -10.82
N GLN A 41 8.93 3.32 -11.76
CA GLN A 41 9.04 3.07 -13.20
C GLN A 41 10.49 2.75 -13.60
N LYS A 42 11.46 3.52 -13.09
CA LYS A 42 12.89 3.30 -13.35
C LYS A 42 13.36 1.92 -12.87
N GLN A 43 12.82 1.43 -11.77
CA GLN A 43 13.10 0.05 -11.31
C GLN A 43 12.34 -0.97 -12.15
N GLN A 44 11.12 -0.64 -12.55
CA GLN A 44 10.28 -1.50 -13.37
C GLN A 44 10.82 -1.70 -14.79
N GLU A 45 11.50 -0.73 -15.38
CA GLU A 45 12.17 -0.87 -16.69
C GLU A 45 13.17 -2.02 -16.69
N LYS A 46 13.87 -2.25 -15.57
CA LYS A 46 14.84 -3.35 -15.43
C LYS A 46 14.16 -4.70 -15.19
N ILE A 47 13.03 -4.68 -14.51
CA ILE A 47 12.31 -5.87 -14.06
C ILE A 47 11.34 -6.39 -15.15
N ASN A 48 10.69 -5.47 -15.85
CA ASN A 48 9.71 -5.65 -16.91
C ASN A 48 8.66 -6.74 -16.62
N LYS A 49 8.06 -6.70 -15.43
CA LYS A 49 7.07 -7.70 -15.02
C LYS A 49 5.90 -7.07 -14.28
N THR A 50 4.73 -7.16 -14.86
CA THR A 50 3.47 -6.72 -14.26
C THR A 50 2.76 -7.90 -13.61
N PHE A 51 2.31 -7.72 -12.37
CA PHE A 51 1.49 -8.70 -11.68
C PHE A 51 0.03 -8.58 -12.14
N LEU A 52 -0.50 -9.67 -12.69
CA LEU A 52 -1.89 -9.84 -13.15
C LEU A 52 -2.71 -10.78 -12.26
N VAL A 53 -2.09 -11.28 -11.19
CA VAL A 53 -2.65 -12.27 -10.26
C VAL A 53 -2.69 -11.68 -8.85
N PRO A 54 -3.48 -12.26 -7.93
CA PRO A 54 -3.45 -11.86 -6.53
C PRO A 54 -2.03 -11.87 -5.94
N VAL A 55 -1.69 -10.83 -5.19
CA VAL A 55 -0.38 -10.62 -4.57
C VAL A 55 -0.46 -10.38 -3.07
N GLU A 56 0.63 -10.71 -2.40
CA GLU A 56 0.95 -10.26 -1.06
C GLU A 56 2.00 -9.16 -1.15
N VAL A 57 1.74 -8.04 -0.48
CA VAL A 57 2.61 -6.85 -0.46
C VAL A 57 3.09 -6.58 0.97
N ASP A 58 4.37 -6.74 1.18
CA ASP A 58 5.04 -6.45 2.45
C ASP A 58 5.75 -5.08 2.33
N ILE A 59 5.30 -4.10 3.09
CA ILE A 59 5.82 -2.72 3.04
C ILE A 59 6.52 -2.37 4.34
N THR A 60 7.78 -1.98 4.21
CA THR A 60 8.57 -1.47 5.33
C THR A 60 8.81 0.02 5.17
N PHE A 61 8.29 0.81 6.11
CA PHE A 61 8.51 2.24 6.19
C PHE A 61 9.72 2.54 7.07
N ILE A 62 10.75 3.13 6.48
CA ILE A 62 11.90 3.68 7.20
C ILE A 62 11.57 5.15 7.50
N LEU A 63 11.38 5.47 8.77
CA LEU A 63 10.99 6.80 9.23
C LEU A 63 12.15 7.49 9.96
N PRO A 64 12.38 8.79 9.71
CA PRO A 64 13.47 9.53 10.36
C PRO A 64 13.16 9.88 11.82
N ASN A 65 11.88 9.85 12.21
CA ASN A 65 11.42 10.27 13.52
C ASN A 65 10.08 9.60 13.91
N LYS A 66 9.72 9.74 15.18
CA LYS A 66 8.49 9.21 15.79
C LYS A 66 7.22 10.03 15.48
N ARG A 67 7.28 11.02 14.58
CA ARG A 67 6.10 11.81 14.20
C ARG A 67 4.99 10.88 13.73
N ARG A 68 3.77 11.12 14.23
CA ARG A 68 2.57 10.38 13.82
C ARG A 68 2.37 10.52 12.30
N ARG A 69 2.18 9.37 11.65
CA ARG A 69 1.92 9.23 10.21
C ARG A 69 0.87 8.15 10.04
N ASP A 70 -0.13 8.42 9.21
CA ASP A 70 -1.19 7.48 8.88
C ASP A 70 -0.66 6.55 7.79
N LEU A 71 -0.11 5.39 8.19
CA LEU A 71 0.57 4.47 7.29
C LEU A 71 -0.37 3.85 6.25
N ASP A 72 -1.65 3.68 6.60
CA ASP A 72 -2.73 3.24 5.73
C ASP A 72 -2.97 4.24 4.58
N ASN A 73 -2.98 5.54 4.88
CA ASN A 73 -3.13 6.59 3.87
C ASN A 73 -1.92 6.68 2.94
N ILE A 74 -0.72 6.45 3.48
CA ILE A 74 0.50 6.36 2.68
C ILE A 74 0.44 5.10 1.81
N MET A 75 0.03 3.96 2.37
CA MET A 75 -0.15 2.70 1.64
C MET A 75 -1.09 2.87 0.44
N LYS A 76 -2.26 3.50 0.61
CA LYS A 76 -3.15 3.81 -0.54
C LYS A 76 -2.42 4.57 -1.65
N THR A 77 -1.62 5.58 -1.27
CA THR A 77 -0.85 6.36 -2.23
C THR A 77 0.24 5.52 -2.91
N VAL A 78 0.92 4.64 -2.18
CA VAL A 78 1.91 3.71 -2.73
C VAL A 78 1.25 2.69 -3.67
N GLY A 79 0.07 2.17 -3.31
CA GLY A 79 -0.78 1.32 -4.15
C GLY A 79 -1.05 1.95 -5.51
N ASP A 80 -1.58 3.18 -5.52
CA ASP A 80 -1.79 3.95 -6.73
C ASP A 80 -0.48 4.06 -7.55
N CYS A 81 0.63 4.41 -6.89
CA CYS A 81 1.91 4.56 -7.57
C CYS A 81 2.39 3.25 -8.22
N MET A 82 2.16 2.09 -7.58
CA MET A 82 2.49 0.79 -8.17
C MET A 82 1.67 0.48 -9.43
N VAL A 83 0.39 0.87 -9.45
CA VAL A 83 -0.47 0.71 -10.63
C VAL A 83 0.00 1.62 -11.76
N TYR A 84 0.24 2.91 -11.49
CA TYR A 84 0.75 3.86 -12.49
C TYR A 84 2.16 3.49 -13.00
N ALA A 85 2.97 2.86 -12.15
CA ALA A 85 4.28 2.34 -12.53
C ALA A 85 4.22 1.01 -13.31
N LYS A 86 3.03 0.47 -13.59
CA LYS A 86 2.80 -0.82 -14.26
C LYS A 86 3.41 -2.02 -13.52
N ILE A 87 3.57 -1.92 -12.20
CA ILE A 87 4.01 -3.03 -11.34
C ILE A 87 2.82 -3.96 -11.09
N LEU A 88 1.67 -3.37 -10.75
CA LEU A 88 0.38 -4.04 -10.62
C LEU A 88 -0.53 -3.57 -11.75
N LYS A 89 -1.37 -4.47 -12.29
CA LYS A 89 -2.42 -4.05 -13.23
C LYS A 89 -3.54 -3.27 -12.52
N ASP A 90 -3.84 -3.67 -11.30
CA ASP A 90 -4.93 -3.14 -10.47
C ASP A 90 -4.53 -3.29 -9.00
N ASP A 91 -4.83 -2.32 -8.15
CA ASP A 91 -4.55 -2.36 -6.71
C ASP A 91 -5.48 -3.34 -5.97
N ASN A 92 -6.63 -3.68 -6.55
CA ASN A 92 -7.51 -4.76 -6.07
C ASN A 92 -6.85 -6.15 -6.09
N LEU A 93 -5.71 -6.31 -6.76
CA LEU A 93 -4.95 -7.56 -6.72
C LEU A 93 -4.18 -7.75 -5.40
N ILE A 94 -4.13 -6.75 -4.52
CA ILE A 94 -3.46 -6.85 -3.22
C ILE A 94 -4.39 -7.56 -2.22
N TYR A 95 -4.22 -8.88 -2.08
CA TYR A 95 -5.07 -9.72 -1.22
C TYR A 95 -4.55 -9.82 0.21
N LYS A 96 -3.25 -9.59 0.37
CA LYS A 96 -2.61 -9.53 1.69
C LYS A 96 -1.62 -8.39 1.71
N GLN A 97 -1.64 -7.63 2.79
CA GLN A 97 -0.66 -6.58 3.02
C GLN A 97 -0.11 -6.67 4.43
N LYS A 98 1.19 -6.41 4.57
CA LYS A 98 1.85 -6.23 5.86
C LYS A 98 2.50 -4.85 5.85
N LEU A 99 2.21 -4.06 6.88
CA LEU A 99 2.84 -2.76 7.07
C LEU A 99 3.77 -2.85 8.29
N GLU A 100 5.02 -2.50 8.09
CA GLU A 100 6.05 -2.51 9.12
C GLU A 100 6.71 -1.13 9.21
N LYS A 101 6.90 -0.62 10.42
CA LYS A 101 7.48 0.69 10.67
C LYS A 101 8.79 0.52 11.42
N ILE A 102 9.87 1.05 10.85
CA ILE A 102 11.19 1.10 11.45
C ILE A 102 11.59 2.55 11.58
N ILE A 103 12.10 2.94 12.76
CA ILE A 103 12.55 4.31 13.00
C ILE A 103 14.07 4.31 13.01
N ILE A 104 14.68 5.03 12.06
CA ILE A 104 16.13 5.18 11.97
C ILE A 104 16.44 6.67 11.80
N PRO A 105 17.15 7.31 12.74
CA PRO A 105 17.49 8.73 12.66
C PRO A 105 18.14 9.08 11.32
N ASN A 106 17.71 10.21 10.73
CA ASN A 106 18.23 10.76 9.47
C ASN A 106 18.09 9.85 8.24
N LYS A 107 17.33 8.76 8.32
CA LYS A 107 17.01 7.92 7.17
C LYS A 107 15.51 7.94 6.90
N GLU A 108 15.16 7.96 5.63
CA GLU A 108 13.79 7.80 5.18
C GLU A 108 13.72 6.97 3.92
N GLY A 109 12.57 6.33 3.71
CA GLY A 109 12.30 5.55 2.50
C GLY A 109 11.26 4.47 2.73
N ILE A 110 10.94 3.77 1.65
CA ILE A 110 10.02 2.63 1.68
C ILE A 110 10.66 1.46 0.94
N ILE A 111 10.56 0.28 1.54
CA ILE A 111 10.90 -0.99 0.90
C ILE A 111 9.58 -1.72 0.64
N ILE A 112 9.37 -2.17 -0.59
CA ILE A 112 8.15 -2.85 -1.03
C ILE A 112 8.53 -4.21 -1.55
N ASP A 113 8.07 -5.27 -0.90
CA ASP A 113 8.24 -6.64 -1.31
C ASP A 113 6.91 -7.20 -1.83
N ILE A 114 6.90 -7.69 -3.06
CA ILE A 114 5.71 -8.22 -3.73
C ILE A 114 5.95 -9.68 -4.11
N LYS A 115 5.02 -10.55 -3.72
CA LYS A 115 5.01 -11.97 -4.10
C LYS A 115 3.60 -12.41 -4.48
N LYS A 116 3.48 -13.50 -5.24
CA LYS A 116 2.17 -14.09 -5.55
C LYS A 116 1.50 -14.52 -4.25
N TYR A 117 0.22 -14.18 -4.07
CA TYR A 117 -0.55 -14.60 -2.92
C TYR A 117 -0.85 -16.10 -3.02
N LYS A 118 -0.72 -16.82 -1.90
CA LYS A 118 -1.12 -18.22 -1.76
C LYS A 118 -2.16 -18.31 -0.65
N GLN A 119 -3.37 -18.66 -1.03
CA GLN A 119 -4.49 -18.77 -0.11
C GLN A 119 -4.36 -20.05 0.72
N ASN A 120 -4.56 -19.95 2.04
CA ASN A 120 -4.60 -21.12 2.92
C ASN A 120 -6.06 -21.46 3.23
N ILE A 121 -6.66 -22.31 2.39
CA ILE A 121 -8.09 -22.69 2.45
C ILE A 121 -8.46 -23.28 3.82
N LYS A 122 -7.63 -24.18 4.37
CA LYS A 122 -7.89 -24.82 5.67
C LYS A 122 -8.03 -23.78 6.79
N LYS A 123 -7.11 -22.82 6.83
CA LYS A 123 -7.13 -21.74 7.83
C LYS A 123 -8.36 -20.82 7.65
N ILE A 124 -8.77 -20.57 6.42
CA ILE A 124 -9.95 -19.75 6.12
C ILE A 124 -11.23 -20.44 6.58
N ASN A 125 -11.39 -21.74 6.31
CA ASN A 125 -12.58 -22.47 6.73
C ASN A 125 -12.74 -22.45 8.25
N SER A 126 -11.65 -22.68 8.99
CA SER A 126 -11.65 -22.55 10.46
C SER A 126 -12.07 -21.15 10.92
N PHE A 127 -11.65 -20.08 10.25
CA PHE A 127 -12.10 -18.73 10.60
C PHE A 127 -13.56 -18.46 10.25
N ILE A 128 -14.09 -19.07 9.18
CA ILE A 128 -15.50 -18.94 8.80
C ILE A 128 -16.39 -19.64 9.83
N GLU A 129 -16.00 -20.83 10.30
CA GLU A 129 -16.70 -21.54 11.38
C GLU A 129 -16.78 -20.68 12.63
N SER A 130 -15.65 -20.17 13.13
CA SER A 130 -15.63 -19.26 14.30
C SER A 130 -16.42 -17.96 14.08
N LEU A 131 -16.46 -17.45 12.85
CA LEU A 131 -17.25 -16.25 12.52
C LEU A 131 -18.76 -16.54 12.56
N ASN A 132 -19.18 -17.74 12.14
CA ASN A 132 -20.58 -18.13 12.18
C ASN A 132 -21.05 -18.37 13.62
N GLU A 133 -20.24 -19.05 14.44
CA GLU A 133 -20.49 -19.20 15.88
C GLU A 133 -20.71 -17.83 16.55
N PHE A 134 -19.82 -16.86 16.29
CA PHE A 134 -19.96 -15.49 16.83
C PHE A 134 -21.25 -14.77 16.37
N LYS A 135 -21.71 -15.02 15.14
CA LYS A 135 -22.96 -14.41 14.64
C LYS A 135 -24.19 -15.01 15.31
N GLU A 136 -24.18 -16.32 15.54
CA GLU A 136 -25.26 -17.01 16.25
C GLU A 136 -25.36 -16.49 17.69
N ASP A 137 -24.22 -16.31 18.36
CA ASP A 137 -24.18 -15.71 19.70
C ASP A 137 -24.81 -14.31 19.75
N ILE A 138 -24.52 -13.44 18.78
CA ILE A 138 -25.11 -12.09 18.72
C ILE A 138 -26.63 -12.14 18.48
N HIS A 139 -27.11 -13.05 17.65
CA HIS A 139 -28.54 -13.14 17.34
C HIS A 139 -29.39 -13.72 18.48
N ASN A 140 -28.75 -14.41 19.43
CA ASN A 140 -29.39 -14.99 20.61
C ASN A 140 -29.38 -14.07 21.85
N VAL A 141 -28.85 -12.85 21.74
CA VAL A 141 -28.84 -11.78 22.76
C VAL A 141 -29.86 -10.70 22.41
#